data_AF-A0A8I1I9E7-F1
#
_entry.id   AF-A0A8I1I9E7-F1
#
_cell.length_a   1.000
_cell.length_b   1.000
_cell.length_c   1.000
_cell.angle_alpha   90.00
_cell.angle_beta   90.00
_cell.angle_gamma   90.00
#
_symmetry.space_group_name_H-M   'P 1'
#
loop_
_entity.id
_entity.type
_entity.pdbx_description
1 polymer ?
#
loop_
_entity_poly.entity_id
_entity_poly.type
_entity_poly.pdbx_seq_one_letter_code
_entity_poly.pdbx_strand_id
1 'polypeptide(L)' 'MTLMEQIEANFLEMYTMDYQFGIYDKNGMKGLVVQGFLSAENYQKIVGEAYERTDNQVSGAPQA' A
#
# COMPACT_ATOMS: atom_id res chain seq x y z
N MET A 1 -13.11 6.67 -19.39
CA MET A 1 -12.48 6.95 -18.09
C MET A 1 -13.29 8.04 -17.42
N THR A 2 -13.86 7.73 -16.27
CA THR A 2 -14.56 8.65 -15.38
C THR A 2 -13.56 9.48 -14.59
N LEU A 3 -14.03 10.55 -13.95
CA LEU A 3 -13.19 11.35 -13.04
C LEU A 3 -12.62 10.50 -11.89
N MET A 4 -13.42 9.56 -11.37
CA MET A 4 -12.97 8.67 -10.29
C MET A 4 -11.82 7.77 -10.75
N GLU A 5 -11.96 7.13 -11.92
CA GLU A 5 -10.91 6.28 -12.48
C GLU A 5 -9.61 7.07 -12.74
N GLN A 6 -9.71 8.35 -13.15
CA GLN A 6 -8.53 9.19 -13.35
C GLN A 6 -7.86 9.58 -12.03
N ILE A 7 -8.65 9.88 -10.99
CA ILE A 7 -8.13 10.18 -9.66
C ILE A 7 -7.38 8.96 -9.09
N GLU A 8 -7.96 7.77 -9.22
CA GLU A 8 -7.32 6.51 -8.79
C GLU A 8 -6.02 6.24 -9.54
N ALA A 9 -5.99 6.47 -10.85
CA ALA A 9 -4.77 6.33 -11.65
C ALA A 9 -3.67 7.31 -11.19
N ASN A 10 -4.01 8.56 -10.89
CA ASN A 10 -3.04 9.54 -10.40
C ASN A 10 -2.44 9.15 -9.04
N PHE A 11 -3.26 8.64 -8.11
CA PHE A 11 -2.75 8.16 -6.83
C PHE A 11 -1.85 6.93 -6.99
N LEU A 12 -2.21 6.00 -7.89
CA LEU A 12 -1.38 4.85 -8.21
C LEU A 12 0.00 5.29 -8.77
N GLU A 13 0.01 6.26 -9.68
CA GLU A 13 1.25 6.79 -10.26
C GLU A 13 2.13 7.45 -9.19
N MET A 14 1.54 8.24 -8.28
CA MET A 14 2.26 8.85 -7.15
C MET A 14 2.95 7.80 -6.28
N TYR A 15 2.21 6.77 -5.82
CA TYR A 15 2.80 5.71 -5.00
C TYR A 15 3.84 4.88 -5.76
N THR A 16 3.67 4.72 -7.08
CA THR A 16 4.67 4.07 -7.93
C THR A 16 5.97 4.86 -7.94
N MET A 17 5.90 6.18 -8.12
CA MET A 17 7.07 7.06 -8.10
C MET A 17 7.73 7.04 -6.71
N ASP A 18 6.95 7.18 -5.63
CA ASP A 18 7.49 7.17 -4.27
C ASP A 18 8.28 5.88 -3.96
N TYR A 19 7.80 4.73 -4.45
CA TYR A 19 8.53 3.46 -4.33
C TYR A 19 9.81 3.45 -5.19
N GLN A 20 9.73 3.89 -6.45
CA GLN A 20 10.89 3.92 -7.36
C GLN A 20 12.00 4.87 -6.89
N PHE A 21 11.63 5.99 -6.26
CA PHE A 21 12.58 6.92 -5.66
C PHE A 21 13.08 6.49 -4.27
N GLY A 22 12.56 5.39 -3.72
CA GLY A 22 12.95 4.86 -2.41
C GLY A 22 12.41 5.67 -1.23
N ILE A 23 11.37 6.48 -1.43
CA ILE A 23 10.62 7.16 -0.34
C ILE A 23 9.90 6.12 0.50
N TYR A 24 9.27 5.14 -0.17
CA TYR A 24 8.77 3.94 0.49
C TYR A 24 9.61 2.74 0.11
N ASP A 25 9.97 1.94 1.11
CA ASP A 25 10.40 0.56 0.90
C ASP A 25 9.20 -0.39 0.85
N LYS A 26 9.45 -1.69 0.67
CA LYS A 26 8.40 -2.71 0.63
C LYS A 26 7.50 -2.68 1.88
N ASN A 27 8.05 -2.40 3.06
CA ASN A 27 7.29 -2.39 4.32
C ASN A 27 6.45 -1.11 4.45
N GLY A 28 6.98 0.03 4.01
CA GLY A 28 6.23 1.28 3.88
C GLY A 28 5.01 1.10 2.98
N MET A 29 5.19 0.45 1.82
CA MET A 29 4.10 0.11 0.91
C MET A 29 3.06 -0.81 1.57
N LYS A 30 3.47 -1.79 2.39
CA LYS A 30 2.52 -2.62 3.17
C LYS A 30 1.74 -1.78 4.19
N GLY A 31 2.38 -0.79 4.81
CA GLY A 31 1.74 0.14 5.73
C GLY A 31 0.57 0.91 5.09
N LEU A 32 0.75 1.37 3.84
CA LEU A 32 -0.30 2.04 3.07
C LEU A 32 -1.51 1.12 2.81
N VAL A 33 -1.26 -0.18 2.60
CA VAL A 33 -2.33 -1.17 2.46
C VAL A 33 -3.09 -1.36 3.76
N VAL A 34 -2.38 -1.50 4.88
CA VAL A 34 -3.00 -1.65 6.22
C VAL A 34 -3.86 -0.44 6.58
N GLN A 35 -3.43 0.76 6.20
CA GLN A 35 -4.15 2.02 6.47
C GLN A 35 -5.32 2.27 5.50
N GLY A 36 -5.46 1.46 4.45
CA GLY A 36 -6.52 1.63 3.44
C GLY A 36 -6.25 2.69 2.38
N PHE A 37 -5.04 3.24 2.33
CA PHE A 37 -4.62 4.20 1.30
C PHE A 37 -4.24 3.54 -0.03
N LEU A 38 -3.86 2.25 0.02
CA LEU A 38 -3.48 1.46 -1.14
C LEU A 38 -4.22 0.12 -1.11
N SER A 39 -4.71 -0.36 -2.25
CA SER A 39 -5.28 -1.71 -2.32
C SER A 39 -4.17 -2.77 -2.40
N ALA A 40 -4.47 -3.99 -1.96
CA ALA A 40 -3.55 -5.13 -2.11
C ALA A 40 -3.20 -5.40 -3.58
N GLU A 41 -4.14 -5.17 -4.50
CA GLU A 41 -3.90 -5.28 -5.94
C GLU A 41 -2.91 -4.22 -6.44
N ASN A 42 -3.07 -2.96 -6.01
CA ASN A 42 -2.17 -1.88 -6.40
C ASN A 42 -0.79 -2.01 -5.75
N TYR A 43 -0.70 -2.57 -4.54
CA TYR A 43 0.57 -2.99 -3.94
C TYR A 43 1.31 -3.95 -4.86
N GLN A 44 0.64 -5.00 -5.35
CA GLN A 44 1.26 -5.97 -6.25
C GLN A 44 1.70 -5.33 -7.57
N LYS A 45 0.95 -4.38 -8.12
CA LYS A 45 1.34 -3.64 -9.32
C LYS A 45 2.62 -2.82 -9.12
N ILE A 46 2.79 -2.20 -7.95
CA ILE A 46 3.95 -1.33 -7.66
C ILE A 46 5.19 -2.15 -7.26
N VAL A 47 5.02 -3.07 -6.33
CA VAL A 47 6.12 -3.83 -5.71
C VAL A 47 6.53 -5.03 -6.56
N GLY A 48 5.60 -5.57 -7.36
CA GLY A 48 5.82 -6.79 -8.16
C GLY A 48 5.61 -8.09 -7.38
N GLU A 49 5.24 -8.00 -6.11
CA GLU A 49 5.00 -9.16 -5.23
C GLU A 49 3.58 -9.10 -4.65
N ALA A 50 2.98 -10.27 -4.45
CA ALA A 50 1.67 -10.35 -3.84
C ALA A 50 1.71 -9.72 -2.43
N TYR A 51 0.65 -8.99 -2.08
CA TYR A 51 0.50 -8.52 -0.71
C TYR A 51 0.20 -9.71 0.20
N GLU A 52 1.16 -10.07 1.03
CA GLU A 52 0.97 -11.04 2.11
C GLU A 52 0.89 -10.29 3.43
N ARG A 53 -0.30 -10.36 4.04
CA ARG A 53 -0.50 -9.94 5.43
C ARG A 53 0.17 -10.98 6.33
N THR A 54 1.40 -10.72 6.74
CA THR A 54 2.00 -11.42 7.87
C THR A 54 1.42 -10.82 9.14
N ASP A 55 0.44 -11.50 9.75
CA ASP A 55 -0.16 -11.16 11.04
C ASP A 55 0.83 -11.38 12.22
N ASN A 56 2.03 -10.79 12.13
CA ASN A 56 2.96 -10.65 13.25
C ASN A 56 2.85 -9.26 13.91
N GLN A 57 1.82 -8.48 13.59
CA GLN A 57 1.45 -7.34 14.42
C GLN A 57 0.71 -7.86 15.64
N VAL A 58 1.48 -8.08 16.71
CA VAL A 58 1.03 -8.33 18.09
C VAL A 58 -0.29 -7.61 18.34
N SER A 59 -1.37 -8.37 18.53
CA SER A 59 -2.54 -7.89 19.24
C SER A 59 -2.06 -7.41 20.61
N GLY A 60 -1.85 -6.11 20.75
CA GLY A 60 -1.78 -5.47 22.05
C GLY A 60 -3.13 -5.66 22.71
N ALA A 61 -3.26 -6.72 23.50
CA ALA A 61 -4.39 -6.92 24.39
C ALA A 61 -4.52 -5.65 25.27
N PRO A 62 -5.75 -5.15 25.52
CA PRO A 62 -5.92 -4.07 26.49
C PRO A 62 -5.41 -4.57 27.84
N GLN A 63 -4.42 -3.88 28.40
CA GLN A 63 -4.00 -4.11 29.77
C GLN A 63 -5.18 -3.72 30.69
N ALA A 64 -5.46 -4.62 31.63
CA ALA A 64 -6.56 -4.57 32.60
C ALA A 64 -6.48 -3.36 33.55
#